data_AF-A0A2H9R8V2-F1
#
_entry.id   AF-A0A2H9R8V2-F1
#
_cell.length_a   1.000
_cell.length_b   1.000
_cell.length_c   1.000
_cell.angle_alpha   90.00
_cell.angle_beta   90.00
_cell.angle_gamma   90.00
#
_symmetry.space_group_name_H-M   'P 1'
#
loop_
_entity.id
_entity.type
_entity.pdbx_description
1 polymer ?
#
loop_
_entity_poly.entity_id
_entity_poly.type
_entity_poly.pdbx_seq_one_letter_code
_entity_poly.pdbx_strand_id
1 'polypeptide(L)'
;MKKKLDTKLSIFDTFKTKGEELTGEANRQRSIIAILASNANPAERTRTGISQRIAKIHGIAWKNIYSGIFRDLDEILIPMEIAEEDGRLPMKRGPKALQEKGIPYYHLTKKGVLVALSINNVENKEKLLGKFFSQLDSKEKYYEVIIRNLSKTSPNFTYSIFQKYVKAFCDNKIKDLLPFELSKLKDISDESLMIQKEILETFLNLPKQDKEETIRFLNEIT
;
A
#
# COMPACT_ATOMS: atom_id res chain seq x y z
N MET A 1 5.56 2.29 33.67
CA MET A 1 5.60 1.84 32.26
C MET A 1 5.03 2.94 31.40
N LYS A 2 5.79 3.48 30.42
CA LYS A 2 5.22 4.43 29.45
C LYS A 2 4.11 3.71 28.69
N LYS A 3 2.91 4.27 28.70
CA LYS A 3 1.77 3.82 27.89
C LYS A 3 2.29 3.64 26.46
N LYS A 4 2.25 2.41 25.93
CA LYS A 4 2.62 2.14 24.54
C LYS A 4 1.72 3.05 23.72
N LEU A 5 2.30 4.06 23.03
CA LEU A 5 1.54 4.84 22.06
C LEU A 5 0.89 3.82 21.13
N ASP A 6 -0.42 3.92 20.90
CA ASP A 6 -1.09 3.09 19.90
C ASP A 6 -0.38 3.32 18.58
N THR A 7 0.44 2.36 18.19
CA THR A 7 1.20 2.40 16.95
C THR A 7 0.19 2.30 15.82
N LYS A 8 0.00 3.40 15.08
CA LYS A 8 -0.91 3.48 13.93
C LYS A 8 -0.12 3.52 12.63
N LEU A 9 -0.68 2.90 11.58
CA LEU A 9 -0.19 3.06 10.21
C LEU A 9 -0.65 4.42 9.66
N SER A 10 0.31 5.26 9.27
CA SER A 10 0.10 6.68 8.97
C SER A 10 0.07 6.98 7.47
N ILE A 11 0.03 5.97 6.59
CA ILE A 11 0.19 6.11 5.12
C ILE A 11 -0.85 7.02 4.43
N PHE A 12 -1.97 7.32 5.09
CA PHE A 12 -3.02 8.22 4.60
C PHE A 12 -3.13 9.51 5.42
N ASP A 13 -2.28 9.71 6.43
CA ASP A 13 -2.36 10.87 7.30
C ASP A 13 -1.93 12.12 6.54
N THR A 14 -2.78 13.14 6.57
CA THR A 14 -2.55 14.46 5.96
C THR A 14 -2.34 15.54 7.03
N PHE A 15 -1.79 16.68 6.62
CA PHE A 15 -1.68 17.84 7.49
C PHE A 15 -3.05 18.49 7.70
N LYS A 16 -3.41 18.73 8.98
CA LYS A 16 -4.64 19.47 9.33
C LYS A 16 -4.75 20.84 8.68
N THR A 17 -3.62 21.50 8.41
CA THR A 17 -3.54 22.87 7.90
C THR A 17 -3.27 22.96 6.40
N LYS A 18 -3.02 21.84 5.72
CA LYS A 18 -2.65 21.83 4.29
C LYS A 18 -3.53 20.91 3.44
N GLY A 19 -4.77 20.68 3.89
CA GLY A 19 -5.75 19.89 3.15
C GLY A 19 -5.31 18.44 2.92
N GLU A 20 -5.14 18.06 1.66
CA GLU A 20 -4.83 16.70 1.23
C GLU A 20 -3.33 16.37 1.18
N GLU A 21 -2.45 17.31 1.54
CA GLU A 21 -1.01 17.07 1.57
C GLU A 21 -0.65 16.04 2.67
N LEU A 22 -0.02 14.93 2.26
CA LEU A 22 0.42 13.86 3.15
C LEU A 22 1.50 14.34 4.11
N THR A 23 1.45 13.85 5.35
CA THR A 23 2.50 14.12 6.34
C THR A 23 3.85 13.53 5.91
N GLY A 24 4.94 14.06 6.47
CA GLY A 24 6.27 13.51 6.22
C GLY A 24 6.43 12.05 6.67
N GLU A 25 5.70 11.62 7.70
CA GLU A 25 5.64 10.22 8.14
C GLU A 25 4.86 9.36 7.14
N ALA A 26 3.68 9.81 6.69
CA ALA A 26 2.91 9.12 5.66
C ALA A 26 3.73 8.88 4.39
N ASN A 27 4.40 9.93 3.90
CA ASN A 27 5.26 9.86 2.72
C ASN A 27 6.43 8.90 2.92
N ARG A 28 7.06 8.91 4.11
CA ARG A 28 8.19 8.01 4.42
C ARG A 28 7.76 6.55 4.48
N GLN A 29 6.67 6.23 5.17
CA GLN A 29 6.10 4.88 5.23
C GLN A 29 5.71 4.37 3.84
N ARG A 30 5.04 5.21 3.03
CA ARG A 30 4.70 4.87 1.63
C ARG A 30 5.93 4.58 0.79
N SER A 31 6.99 5.37 0.93
CA SER A 31 8.24 5.16 0.21
C SER A 31 8.96 3.87 0.61
N ILE A 32 8.95 3.52 1.91
CA ILE A 32 9.47 2.24 2.39
C ILE A 32 8.69 1.09 1.75
N ILE A 33 7.35 1.13 1.83
CA ILE A 33 6.47 0.10 1.25
C ILE A 33 6.67 -0.02 -0.26
N ALA A 34 6.77 1.10 -0.98
CA ALA A 34 6.99 1.11 -2.42
C ALA A 34 8.33 0.46 -2.81
N ILE A 35 9.41 0.72 -2.05
CA ILE A 35 10.71 0.06 -2.30
C ILE A 35 10.61 -1.44 -2.06
N LEU A 36 9.98 -1.86 -0.95
CA LEU A 36 9.79 -3.29 -0.63
C LEU A 36 8.85 -4.01 -1.61
N ALA A 37 7.92 -3.28 -2.24
CA ALA A 37 7.03 -3.78 -3.28
C ALA A 37 7.69 -3.89 -4.67
N SER A 38 8.77 -3.15 -4.90
CA SER A 38 9.48 -3.11 -6.17
C SER A 38 10.38 -4.34 -6.38
N ASN A 39 10.96 -4.49 -7.57
CA ASN A 39 11.98 -5.53 -7.84
C ASN A 39 13.37 -5.15 -7.28
N ALA A 40 13.43 -4.40 -6.17
CA ALA A 40 14.67 -3.99 -5.52
C ALA A 40 15.48 -5.21 -5.05
N ASN A 41 16.79 -5.17 -5.28
CA ASN A 41 17.67 -6.26 -4.83
C ASN A 41 17.81 -6.26 -3.29
N PRO A 42 18.28 -7.35 -2.66
CA PRO A 42 18.42 -7.42 -1.21
C PRO A 42 19.19 -6.26 -0.57
N ALA A 43 20.23 -5.72 -1.23
CA ALA A 43 21.03 -4.63 -0.67
C ALA A 43 20.23 -3.33 -0.55
N GLU A 44 19.38 -3.06 -1.54
CA GLU A 44 18.46 -1.93 -1.55
C GLU A 44 17.29 -2.09 -0.56
N ARG A 45 17.00 -3.33 -0.13
CA ARG A 45 15.96 -3.65 0.86
C ARG A 45 16.48 -3.74 2.29
N THR A 46 17.71 -3.32 2.56
CA THR A 46 18.22 -3.08 3.92
C THR A 46 17.77 -1.71 4.42
N ARG A 47 17.77 -1.45 5.74
CA ARG A 47 17.45 -0.11 6.29
C ARG A 47 18.29 1.01 5.65
N THR A 48 19.58 0.74 5.46
CA THR A 48 20.52 1.66 4.81
C THR A 48 20.20 1.83 3.33
N GLY A 49 19.96 0.74 2.60
CA GLY A 49 19.60 0.76 1.18
C GLY A 49 18.31 1.54 0.92
N ILE A 50 17.28 1.29 1.73
CA ILE A 50 16.00 2.03 1.69
C ILE A 50 16.26 3.52 1.94
N SER A 51 17.05 3.86 2.96
CA SER A 51 17.42 5.24 3.26
C SER A 51 18.13 5.92 2.10
N GLN A 52 19.11 5.25 1.48
CA GLN A 52 19.84 5.80 0.34
C GLN A 52 18.93 6.03 -0.86
N ARG A 53 18.03 5.09 -1.14
CA ARG A 53 17.11 5.19 -2.28
C ARG A 53 16.08 6.30 -2.11
N ILE A 54 15.46 6.42 -0.93
CA ILE A 54 14.54 7.51 -0.61
C ILE A 54 15.27 8.86 -0.66
N ALA A 55 16.46 8.95 -0.06
CA ALA A 55 17.24 10.18 -0.04
C ALA A 55 17.64 10.65 -1.45
N LYS A 56 17.99 9.70 -2.33
CA LYS A 56 18.30 9.98 -3.74
C LYS A 56 17.09 10.55 -4.48
N ILE A 57 15.89 10.02 -4.26
CA ILE A 57 14.65 10.51 -4.87
C ILE A 57 14.36 11.96 -4.46
N HIS A 58 14.62 12.30 -3.20
CA HIS A 58 14.33 13.62 -2.64
C HIS A 58 15.52 14.61 -2.69
N GLY A 59 16.68 14.21 -3.21
CA GLY A 59 17.86 15.08 -3.28
C GLY A 59 18.44 15.48 -1.93
N ILE A 60 18.35 14.61 -0.91
CA ILE A 60 18.83 14.89 0.46
C ILE A 60 19.88 13.88 0.92
N ALA A 61 20.57 14.17 2.03
CA ALA A 61 21.50 13.23 2.65
C ALA A 61 20.74 12.11 3.39
N TRP A 62 21.04 10.85 3.09
CA TRP A 62 20.34 9.69 3.67
C TRP A 62 20.45 9.61 5.20
N LYS A 63 21.54 10.13 5.77
CA LYS A 63 21.75 10.20 7.23
C LYS A 63 20.66 11.02 7.93
N ASN A 64 20.04 11.98 7.23
CA ASN A 64 19.02 12.86 7.79
C ASN A 64 17.66 12.16 7.93
N ILE A 65 17.41 11.09 7.17
CA ILE A 65 16.14 10.34 7.19
C ILE A 65 16.27 8.93 7.78
N TYR A 66 17.49 8.46 8.00
CA TYR A 66 17.77 7.11 8.48
C TYR A 66 17.03 6.77 9.78
N SER A 67 17.03 7.68 10.75
CA SER A 67 16.33 7.48 12.03
C SER A 67 14.82 7.35 11.86
N GLY A 68 14.23 8.16 10.99
CA GLY A 68 12.80 8.07 10.66
C GLY A 68 12.45 6.77 9.96
N ILE A 69 13.29 6.29 9.04
CA ILE A 69 13.09 5.01 8.34
C ILE A 69 13.25 3.84 9.31
N PHE A 70 14.25 3.87 10.18
CA PHE A 70 14.44 2.88 11.22
C PHE A 70 13.19 2.79 12.11
N ARG A 71 12.71 3.93 12.61
CA ARG A 71 11.52 4.00 13.46
C ARG A 71 10.29 3.45 12.73
N ASP A 72 10.02 3.89 11.52
CA ASP A 72 8.83 3.42 10.79
C ASP A 72 8.91 1.91 10.51
N LEU A 73 10.08 1.39 10.14
CA LEU A 73 10.20 -0.03 9.85
C LEU A 73 10.09 -0.88 11.14
N ASP A 74 10.87 -0.56 12.16
CA ASP A 74 11.04 -1.40 13.35
C ASP A 74 9.93 -1.22 14.39
N GLU A 75 9.37 -0.02 14.49
CA GLU A 75 8.35 0.28 15.49
C GLU A 75 6.93 0.24 14.93
N ILE A 76 6.75 0.29 13.60
CA ILE A 76 5.43 0.34 12.94
C ILE A 76 5.25 -0.83 11.98
N LEU A 77 5.98 -0.89 10.87
CA LEU A 77 5.70 -1.83 9.78
C LEU A 77 5.97 -3.29 10.17
N ILE A 78 7.05 -3.58 10.90
CA ILE A 78 7.35 -4.94 11.39
C ILE A 78 6.36 -5.35 12.48
N PRO A 79 6.11 -4.56 13.55
CA PRO A 79 5.14 -4.93 14.57
C PRO A 79 3.70 -5.08 14.07
N MET A 80 3.33 -4.39 13.00
CA MET A 80 2.02 -4.52 12.34
C MET A 80 2.00 -5.64 11.29
N GLU A 81 3.07 -6.43 11.18
CA GLU A 81 3.20 -7.53 10.22
C GLU A 81 3.02 -7.08 8.76
N ILE A 82 3.38 -5.84 8.43
CA ILE A 82 3.36 -5.29 7.07
C ILE A 82 4.65 -5.65 6.33
N ALA A 83 5.78 -5.66 7.05
CA ALA A 83 7.07 -6.08 6.54
C ALA A 83 7.71 -7.10 7.48
N GLU A 84 8.54 -7.97 6.95
CA GLU A 84 9.32 -8.93 7.74
C GLU A 84 10.73 -9.12 7.15
N GLU A 85 11.62 -9.72 7.94
CA GLU A 85 12.99 -10.01 7.52
C GLU A 85 12.99 -11.15 6.49
N ASP A 86 13.60 -10.92 5.33
CA ASP A 86 13.69 -11.86 4.19
C ASP A 86 15.00 -12.66 4.20
N GLY A 87 15.95 -12.22 5.03
CA GLY A 87 17.27 -12.81 5.15
C GLY A 87 18.33 -11.78 5.48
N ARG A 88 19.60 -12.19 5.40
CA ARG A 88 20.75 -11.35 5.77
C ARG A 88 21.86 -11.41 4.72
N LEU A 89 22.41 -10.24 4.42
CA LEU A 89 23.55 -10.09 3.54
C LEU A 89 24.87 -10.31 4.30
N PRO A 90 25.82 -11.08 3.76
CA PRO A 90 27.10 -11.28 4.40
C PRO A 90 27.89 -9.98 4.41
N MET A 91 28.56 -9.69 5.53
CA MET A 91 29.36 -8.49 5.68
C MET A 91 30.84 -8.86 5.83
N LYS A 92 31.68 -8.43 4.88
CA LYS A 92 33.12 -8.76 4.86
C LYS A 92 34.00 -7.82 5.70
N ARG A 93 33.48 -6.65 6.12
CA ARG A 93 34.21 -5.61 6.86
C ARG A 93 33.28 -4.91 7.85
N GLY A 94 33.77 -4.53 9.04
CA GLY A 94 32.99 -3.86 10.09
C GLY A 94 33.02 -4.61 11.44
N PRO A 95 32.14 -4.31 12.39
CA PRO A 95 32.09 -4.99 13.69
C PRO A 95 31.93 -6.52 13.55
N LYS A 96 32.70 -7.33 14.30
CA LYS A 96 32.66 -8.80 14.23
C LYS A 96 31.25 -9.39 14.37
N ALA A 97 30.45 -8.87 15.30
CA ALA A 97 29.07 -9.31 15.49
C ALA A 97 28.18 -9.12 14.25
N LEU A 98 28.42 -8.06 13.45
CA LEU A 98 27.71 -7.85 12.19
C LEU A 98 28.30 -8.68 11.04
N GLN A 99 29.58 -9.04 11.11
CA GLN A 99 30.18 -9.99 10.16
C GLN A 99 29.60 -11.39 10.36
N GLU A 100 29.39 -11.80 11.61
CA GLU A 100 28.77 -13.09 11.98
C GLU A 100 27.27 -13.13 11.65
N LYS A 101 26.51 -12.08 11.98
CA LYS A 101 25.05 -12.06 11.78
C LYS A 101 24.63 -11.61 10.39
N GLY A 102 25.43 -10.81 9.69
CA GLY A 102 25.04 -10.17 8.43
C GLY A 102 24.04 -9.01 8.62
N ILE A 103 23.78 -8.30 7.53
CA ILE A 103 22.88 -7.13 7.49
C ILE A 103 21.49 -7.59 7.04
N PRO A 104 20.43 -7.39 7.84
CA PRO A 104 19.09 -7.82 7.47
C PRO A 104 18.52 -6.99 6.30
N TYR A 105 17.79 -7.68 5.43
CA TYR A 105 16.95 -7.07 4.39
C TYR A 105 15.52 -7.57 4.52
N TYR A 106 14.57 -6.81 3.97
CA TYR A 106 13.15 -6.96 4.28
C TYR A 106 12.32 -7.23 3.03
N HIS A 107 11.14 -7.82 3.22
CA HIS A 107 10.11 -7.93 2.19
C HIS A 107 8.73 -7.59 2.76
N LEU A 108 7.76 -7.32 1.87
CA LEU A 108 6.36 -7.18 2.27
C LEU A 108 5.74 -8.54 2.54
N THR A 109 5.05 -8.66 3.67
CA THR A 109 4.16 -9.79 3.98
C THR A 109 2.91 -9.74 3.08
N LYS A 110 1.99 -10.70 3.23
CA LYS A 110 0.68 -10.63 2.55
C LYS A 110 -0.11 -9.36 2.94
N LYS A 111 -0.09 -8.96 4.22
CA LYS A 111 -0.68 -7.68 4.69
C LYS A 111 -0.01 -6.51 3.99
N GLY A 112 1.33 -6.51 3.91
CA GLY A 112 2.07 -5.44 3.26
C GLY A 112 1.82 -5.33 1.76
N VAL A 113 1.62 -6.45 1.06
CA VAL A 113 1.23 -6.42 -0.36
C VAL A 113 -0.14 -5.76 -0.53
N LEU A 114 -1.11 -6.07 0.35
CA LEU A 114 -2.42 -5.41 0.34
C LEU A 114 -2.30 -3.89 0.56
N VAL A 115 -1.47 -3.48 1.51
CA VAL A 115 -1.14 -2.07 1.75
C VAL A 115 -0.47 -1.44 0.52
N ALA A 116 0.46 -2.13 -0.14
CA ALA A 116 1.12 -1.61 -1.33
C ALA A 116 0.13 -1.37 -2.49
N LEU A 117 -0.86 -2.26 -2.68
CA LEU A 117 -1.91 -2.10 -3.69
C LEU A 117 -2.75 -0.82 -3.46
N SER A 118 -2.88 -0.40 -2.20
CA SER A 118 -3.65 0.76 -1.76
C SER A 118 -2.92 2.10 -1.95
N ILE A 119 -1.66 2.09 -2.37
CA ILE A 119 -0.80 3.27 -2.52
C ILE A 119 -0.66 3.63 -4.00
N ASN A 120 -0.90 4.88 -4.38
CA ASN A 120 -0.93 5.30 -5.80
C ASN A 120 0.43 5.21 -6.50
N ASN A 121 1.53 5.49 -5.80
CA ASN A 121 2.89 5.57 -6.36
C ASN A 121 3.67 4.24 -6.29
N VAL A 122 2.97 3.11 -6.15
CA VAL A 122 3.58 1.77 -6.22
C VAL A 122 3.51 1.27 -7.66
N GLU A 123 4.68 0.97 -8.24
CA GLU A 123 4.79 0.35 -9.56
C GLU A 123 4.44 -1.15 -9.53
N ASN A 124 4.21 -1.75 -10.71
CA ASN A 124 3.98 -3.19 -10.86
C ASN A 124 2.78 -3.75 -10.06
N LYS A 125 1.72 -2.95 -9.88
CA LYS A 125 0.52 -3.36 -9.12
C LYS A 125 -0.12 -4.64 -9.64
N GLU A 126 -0.08 -4.91 -10.95
CA GLU A 126 -0.60 -6.17 -11.52
C GLU A 126 0.15 -7.40 -10.97
N LYS A 127 1.48 -7.33 -10.87
CA LYS A 127 2.31 -8.40 -10.29
C LYS A 127 2.03 -8.57 -8.80
N LEU A 128 1.86 -7.46 -8.07
CA LEU A 128 1.50 -7.47 -6.65
C LEU A 128 0.12 -8.09 -6.41
N LEU A 129 -0.85 -7.76 -7.26
CA LEU A 129 -2.18 -8.35 -7.23
C LEU A 129 -2.10 -9.86 -7.52
N GLY A 130 -1.25 -10.24 -8.47
CA GLY A 130 -0.80 -11.60 -8.73
C GLY A 130 -0.38 -12.35 -7.47
N LYS A 131 0.61 -11.78 -6.77
CA LYS A 131 1.21 -12.33 -5.54
C LYS A 131 0.22 -12.37 -4.38
N PHE A 132 -0.63 -11.35 -4.23
CA PHE A 132 -1.62 -11.29 -3.16
C PHE A 132 -2.62 -12.44 -3.26
N PHE A 133 -3.10 -12.70 -4.48
CA PHE A 133 -4.12 -13.72 -4.70
C PHE A 133 -3.58 -15.15 -4.80
N SER A 134 -2.29 -15.35 -5.14
CA SER A 134 -1.68 -16.69 -5.13
C SER A 134 -1.61 -17.32 -3.74
N GLN A 135 -1.92 -16.57 -2.68
CA GLN A 135 -1.85 -16.98 -1.28
C GLN A 135 -3.24 -17.11 -0.62
N LEU A 136 -4.33 -17.21 -1.39
CA LEU A 136 -5.71 -17.23 -0.86
C LEU A 136 -6.29 -18.63 -0.58
N ASP A 137 -7.29 -18.64 0.31
CA ASP A 137 -8.17 -19.79 0.54
C ASP A 137 -9.32 -19.86 -0.51
N SER A 138 -10.01 -21.00 -0.58
CA SER A 138 -10.92 -21.38 -1.66
C SER A 138 -12.11 -20.42 -1.91
N LYS A 139 -12.60 -19.70 -0.88
CA LYS A 139 -13.72 -18.72 -1.01
C LYS A 139 -13.32 -17.42 -1.70
N GLU A 140 -12.04 -17.04 -1.68
CA GLU A 140 -11.55 -15.77 -2.21
C GLU A 140 -11.24 -15.85 -3.72
N LYS A 141 -11.14 -17.06 -4.29
CA LYS A 141 -10.86 -17.31 -5.72
C LYS A 141 -11.91 -16.74 -6.67
N TYR A 142 -13.18 -16.68 -6.28
CA TYR A 142 -14.23 -16.09 -7.12
C TYR A 142 -14.00 -14.58 -7.31
N TYR A 143 -13.67 -13.88 -6.22
CA TYR A 143 -13.39 -12.45 -6.26
C TYR A 143 -12.05 -12.13 -6.92
N GLU A 144 -11.06 -13.02 -6.83
CA GLU A 144 -9.81 -12.88 -7.57
C GLU A 144 -10.07 -12.67 -9.07
N VAL A 145 -10.90 -13.51 -9.70
CA VAL A 145 -11.18 -13.39 -11.15
C VAL A 145 -11.81 -12.05 -11.48
N ILE A 146 -12.80 -11.61 -10.69
CA ILE A 146 -13.49 -10.33 -10.89
C ILE A 146 -12.52 -9.16 -10.71
N ILE A 147 -11.76 -9.14 -9.61
CA ILE A 147 -10.81 -8.07 -9.29
C ILE A 147 -9.68 -8.02 -10.33
N ARG A 148 -9.19 -9.17 -10.81
CA ARG A 148 -8.20 -9.21 -11.90
C ARG A 148 -8.75 -8.62 -13.18
N ASN A 149 -9.97 -8.95 -13.57
CA ASN A 149 -10.59 -8.40 -14.77
C ASN A 149 -10.79 -6.88 -14.63
N LEU A 150 -11.33 -6.43 -13.49
CA LEU A 150 -11.50 -5.00 -13.19
C LEU A 150 -10.15 -4.27 -13.16
N SER A 151 -9.07 -4.89 -12.66
CA SER A 151 -7.76 -4.25 -12.63
C SER A 151 -7.18 -3.97 -14.02
N LYS A 152 -7.60 -4.75 -15.02
CA LYS A 152 -7.19 -4.57 -16.42
C LYS A 152 -8.04 -3.53 -17.15
N THR A 153 -9.35 -3.53 -16.91
CA THR A 153 -10.29 -2.64 -17.61
C THR A 153 -10.52 -1.30 -16.91
N SER A 154 -10.35 -1.26 -15.58
CA SER A 154 -10.62 -0.10 -14.73
C SER A 154 -9.66 -0.11 -13.51
N PRO A 155 -8.34 0.08 -13.74
CA PRO A 155 -7.32 0.00 -12.70
C PRO A 155 -7.56 1.01 -11.57
N ASN A 156 -7.88 2.27 -11.89
CA ASN A 156 -8.12 3.31 -10.90
C ASN A 156 -9.26 2.94 -9.93
N PHE A 157 -10.38 2.46 -10.47
CA PHE A 157 -11.49 1.96 -9.68
C PHE A 157 -11.06 0.79 -8.78
N THR A 158 -10.38 -0.20 -9.35
CA THR A 158 -9.92 -1.38 -8.62
C THR A 158 -8.99 -1.03 -7.46
N TYR A 159 -8.01 -0.16 -7.68
CA TYR A 159 -7.08 0.25 -6.61
C TYR A 159 -7.73 1.19 -5.60
N SER A 160 -8.77 1.94 -5.97
CA SER A 160 -9.55 2.74 -5.02
C SER A 160 -10.26 1.87 -3.96
N ILE A 161 -10.66 0.65 -4.31
CA ILE A 161 -11.26 -0.31 -3.36
C ILE A 161 -10.24 -0.71 -2.29
N PHE A 162 -9.01 -1.05 -2.71
CA PHE A 162 -7.92 -1.36 -1.77
C PHE A 162 -7.56 -0.14 -0.90
N GLN A 163 -7.54 1.06 -1.49
CA GLN A 163 -7.34 2.31 -0.76
C GLN A 163 -8.36 2.50 0.34
N LYS A 164 -9.66 2.35 0.06
CA LYS A 164 -10.73 2.49 1.05
C LYS A 164 -10.62 1.43 2.16
N TYR A 165 -10.35 0.18 1.79
CA TYR A 165 -10.17 -0.91 2.77
C TYR A 165 -9.02 -0.63 3.74
N VAL A 166 -7.82 -0.31 3.21
CA VAL A 166 -6.64 -0.06 4.04
C VAL A 166 -6.81 1.25 4.83
N LYS A 167 -7.49 2.25 4.28
CA LYS A 167 -7.79 3.48 5.01
C LYS A 167 -8.71 3.21 6.20
N ALA A 168 -9.73 2.37 6.05
CA ALA A 168 -10.58 1.97 7.17
C ALA A 168 -9.79 1.23 8.27
N PHE A 169 -8.79 0.43 7.91
CA PHE A 169 -7.84 -0.13 8.87
C PHE A 169 -7.00 0.95 9.57
N CYS A 170 -6.42 1.90 8.83
CA CYS A 170 -5.65 3.01 9.41
C CYS A 170 -6.52 3.89 10.35
N ASP A 171 -7.82 4.00 10.07
CA ASP A 171 -8.79 4.74 10.87
C ASP A 171 -9.39 3.91 12.02
N ASN A 172 -8.86 2.71 12.30
CA ASN A 172 -9.33 1.76 13.31
C ASN A 172 -10.80 1.32 13.15
N LYS A 173 -11.39 1.50 11.96
CA LYS A 173 -12.74 1.00 11.64
C LYS A 173 -12.73 -0.50 11.37
N ILE A 174 -11.59 -1.04 10.94
CA ILE A 174 -11.34 -2.48 10.77
C ILE A 174 -10.14 -2.85 11.64
N LYS A 175 -10.25 -3.95 12.39
CA LYS A 175 -9.21 -4.39 13.34
C LYS A 175 -8.00 -5.05 12.68
N ASP A 176 -8.22 -5.79 11.58
CA ASP A 176 -7.15 -6.46 10.85
C ASP A 176 -7.43 -6.43 9.33
N LEU A 177 -6.36 -6.27 8.56
CA LEU A 177 -6.33 -6.31 7.12
C LEU A 177 -6.63 -7.69 6.55
N LEU A 178 -6.25 -8.76 7.27
CA LEU A 178 -6.49 -10.14 6.88
C LEU A 178 -7.42 -10.86 7.87
N PRO A 179 -8.25 -11.83 7.41
CA PRO A 179 -8.51 -12.15 5.99
C PRO A 179 -9.14 -10.96 5.24
N PHE A 180 -8.91 -10.91 3.93
CA PHE A 180 -9.43 -9.86 3.07
C PHE A 180 -10.87 -10.19 2.70
N GLU A 181 -11.80 -9.55 3.41
CA GLU A 181 -13.22 -9.85 3.28
C GLU A 181 -13.97 -8.68 2.66
N LEU A 182 -14.60 -8.90 1.51
CA LEU A 182 -15.42 -7.88 0.86
C LEU A 182 -16.68 -7.53 1.68
N SER A 183 -17.13 -8.38 2.60
CA SER A 183 -18.21 -8.02 3.54
C SER A 183 -17.84 -6.79 4.36
N LYS A 184 -16.59 -6.68 4.82
CA LYS A 184 -16.08 -5.51 5.54
C LYS A 184 -16.09 -4.24 4.68
N LEU A 185 -16.09 -4.37 3.35
CA LEU A 185 -16.24 -3.22 2.44
C LEU A 185 -17.65 -2.62 2.49
N LYS A 186 -18.69 -3.43 2.72
CA LYS A 186 -20.07 -2.93 2.80
C LYS A 186 -20.23 -1.95 3.96
N ASP A 187 -19.62 -2.27 5.10
CA ASP A 187 -19.72 -1.47 6.32
C ASP A 187 -18.87 -0.19 6.28
N ILE A 188 -17.96 -0.09 5.30
CA ILE A 188 -17.12 1.10 5.06
C ILE A 188 -17.48 1.82 3.74
N SER A 189 -18.56 1.40 3.07
CA SER A 189 -18.98 1.98 1.79
C SER A 189 -19.20 3.47 1.99
N ASP A 190 -18.49 4.27 1.20
CA ASP A 190 -18.64 5.71 1.19
C ASP A 190 -19.52 6.16 0.02
N GLU A 191 -19.89 7.45 0.04
CA GLU A 191 -20.71 8.09 -1.00
C GLU A 191 -20.10 7.88 -2.41
N SER A 192 -18.77 7.94 -2.52
CA SER A 192 -18.07 7.73 -3.80
C SER A 192 -18.29 6.33 -4.37
N LEU A 193 -18.25 5.26 -3.56
CA LEU A 193 -18.55 3.90 -4.06
C LEU A 193 -20.02 3.75 -4.45
N MET A 194 -20.91 4.38 -3.69
CA MET A 194 -22.35 4.35 -3.99
C MET A 194 -22.65 5.04 -5.33
N ILE A 195 -22.11 6.24 -5.55
CA ILE A 195 -22.26 6.96 -6.82
C ILE A 195 -21.66 6.16 -7.98
N GLN A 196 -20.47 5.57 -7.82
CA GLN A 196 -19.84 4.75 -8.86
C GLN A 196 -20.69 3.53 -9.23
N LYS A 197 -21.27 2.86 -8.22
CA LYS A 197 -22.18 1.73 -8.43
C LYS A 197 -23.44 2.19 -9.16
N GLU A 198 -24.07 3.27 -8.71
CA GLU A 198 -25.28 3.84 -9.31
C GLU A 198 -25.06 4.22 -10.78
N ILE A 199 -23.95 4.90 -11.08
CA ILE A 199 -23.57 5.26 -12.46
C ILE A 199 -23.40 3.99 -13.30
N LEU A 200 -22.72 2.96 -12.81
CA LEU A 200 -22.55 1.70 -13.56
C LEU A 200 -23.88 1.00 -13.83
N GLU A 201 -24.75 0.91 -12.83
CA GLU A 201 -26.09 0.30 -12.96
C GLU A 201 -26.97 1.09 -13.94
N THR A 202 -26.94 2.42 -13.87
CA THR A 202 -27.65 3.30 -14.79
C THR A 202 -27.10 3.16 -16.20
N PHE A 203 -25.78 3.23 -16.35
CA PHE A 203 -25.10 3.15 -17.64
C PHE A 203 -25.37 1.83 -18.34
N LEU A 204 -25.50 0.70 -17.63
CA LEU A 204 -25.88 -0.58 -18.23
C LEU A 204 -27.22 -0.50 -18.98
N ASN A 205 -28.20 0.20 -18.39
CA ASN A 205 -29.57 0.32 -18.90
C ASN A 205 -29.75 1.41 -19.97
N LEU A 206 -28.79 2.31 -20.15
CA LEU A 206 -28.87 3.37 -21.15
C LEU A 206 -28.84 2.83 -22.59
N PRO A 207 -29.62 3.43 -23.51
CA PRO A 207 -29.45 3.26 -24.95
C PRO A 207 -28.02 3.57 -25.42
N LYS A 208 -27.61 3.05 -26.58
CA LYS A 208 -26.25 3.25 -27.10
C LYS A 208 -25.91 4.73 -27.29
N GLN A 209 -26.83 5.53 -27.81
CA GLN A 209 -26.61 6.97 -28.02
C GLN A 209 -26.38 7.69 -26.68
N ASP A 210 -27.23 7.45 -25.69
CA ASP A 210 -27.13 8.06 -24.36
C ASP A 210 -25.83 7.67 -23.64
N LYS A 211 -25.34 6.44 -23.86
CA LYS A 211 -24.02 6.00 -23.37
C LYS A 211 -22.89 6.85 -23.94
N GLU A 212 -22.89 7.07 -25.25
CA GLU A 212 -21.87 7.89 -25.95
C GLU A 212 -21.96 9.36 -25.53
N GLU A 213 -23.16 9.91 -25.40
CA GLU A 213 -23.42 11.27 -24.90
C GLU A 213 -22.92 11.45 -23.45
N THR A 214 -23.20 10.48 -22.58
CA THR A 214 -22.75 10.50 -21.18
C THR A 214 -21.23 10.45 -21.09
N ILE A 215 -20.57 9.59 -21.87
CA ILE A 215 -19.09 9.54 -21.91
C ILE A 215 -18.52 10.86 -22.38
N ARG A 216 -19.09 11.45 -23.45
CA ARG A 216 -18.65 12.75 -23.97
C ARG A 216 -18.78 13.84 -22.91
N PHE A 217 -19.90 13.89 -22.19
CA PHE A 217 -20.06 14.83 -21.07
C PHE A 217 -19.01 14.62 -19.97
N LEU A 218 -18.75 13.38 -19.54
CA LEU A 218 -17.75 13.09 -18.52
C LEU A 218 -16.34 13.53 -18.94
N ASN A 219 -15.97 13.31 -20.20
CA ASN A 219 -14.68 13.75 -20.74
C ASN A 219 -14.47 15.28 -20.72
N GLU A 220 -15.54 16.08 -20.67
CA GLU A 220 -15.43 17.55 -20.56
C GLU A 220 -15.14 18.01 -19.13
N ILE A 221 -15.37 17.16 -18.12
CA ILE A 221 -15.27 17.52 -16.70
C ILE A 221 -14.22 16.72 -15.91
N THR A 222 -13.54 15.76 -16.54
CA THR A 222 -12.47 14.94 -15.93
C THR A 222 -11.18 15.03 -16.72
#